data_AF-A0A9J2PPJ2-F1
#
_entry.id   AF-A0A9J2PPJ2-F1
#
_cell.length_a   1.000
_cell.length_b   1.000
_cell.length_c   1.000
_cell.angle_alpha   90.00
_cell.angle_beta   90.00
_cell.angle_gamma   90.00
#
_symmetry.space_group_name_H-M   'P 1'
#
loop_
_entity.id
_entity.type
_entity.pdbx_description
1 polymer ?
#
loop_
_entity_poly.entity_id
_entity_poly.type
_entity_poly.pdbx_seq_one_letter_code
_entity_poly.pdbx_strand_id
1 'polypeptide(L)'
;MLEPYVCYMRLFPQCYWLQKDTDPALGPGHSCVLRVDPGGHIIYWTREFNRTKSKAIEYYYKFIADIVDVRKGKYAVLEQAASISQANILRECLMTIVTNVDFVNPEFHTFMSTPDESKEVDEWADYIFKLSQETRRTQRGVLFYMQKLFAPIRYASCKELITIDDIVKIIVPCESNIADSTRIHKALMASELFFGKNGIPRTSFTDEHIFDIYMAITDRREIYHIFARRTRDRKTRILPGRMELKKVKRFLNHVQRDPRQNEVIFPEECNQSVKKIIDKFNGNRKFLSEKAFAKYLLSDENVEITNYSLRFAEENMHQPLSCYFINSSHNSYLIGAQIRHARYFCANQSSSADVEMYRQILLSGCRCVELDCWDGPDGEPIITHGPTEITLIQPVLFKDVCDAIAESAFKTSVYPVCLSIENHCSPAQQARMAEIFVESFGDLLLKDPLSDVPLLADVPLPSPYKLRRKILIKGRKKIASNRDEAKVSSQYSKDLNSFDLSSLEEEITTSGERSTDNEEIVYRNTINTPEILERNSKALYEMASIAITEESMNADESTPNDPAISFNDDQKRVFLIDANTSTTVDI
;
A
#
# COMPACT_ATOMS: atom_id res chain seq x y z
N MET A 1 1.36 -15.05 28.87
CA MET A 1 0.13 -15.68 28.36
C MET A 1 -0.77 -14.53 27.95
N LEU A 2 -0.78 -14.20 26.66
CA LEU A 2 -1.69 -13.21 26.09
C LEU A 2 -2.98 -13.96 25.80
N GLU A 3 -4.02 -13.72 26.58
CA GLU A 3 -5.37 -14.13 26.23
C GLU A 3 -5.72 -13.48 24.88
N PRO A 4 -6.28 -14.24 23.93
CA PRO A 4 -6.90 -13.59 22.78
C PRO A 4 -8.00 -12.70 23.36
N TYR A 5 -7.98 -11.41 22.99
CA TYR A 5 -9.10 -10.51 23.24
C TYR A 5 -10.33 -11.07 22.49
N VAL A 6 -10.98 -12.06 23.10
CA VAL A 6 -12.37 -12.41 22.84
C VAL A 6 -13.13 -11.29 23.52
N CYS A 7 -13.40 -10.23 22.74
CA CYS A 7 -14.40 -9.27 23.15
C CYS A 7 -15.72 -10.05 23.25
N TYR A 8 -16.08 -10.45 24.47
CA TYR A 8 -17.42 -10.86 24.83
C TYR A 8 -18.31 -9.61 24.77
N MET A 9 -18.60 -9.14 23.56
CA MET A 9 -19.64 -8.15 23.33
C MET A 9 -20.43 -8.64 22.12
N ARG A 10 -21.73 -8.81 22.35
CA ARG A 10 -22.79 -9.19 21.41
C ARG A 10 -22.30 -9.28 19.97
N LEU A 11 -22.25 -10.51 19.45
CA LEU A 11 -22.51 -10.75 18.03
C LEU A 11 -23.72 -9.88 17.67
N PHE A 12 -23.52 -8.71 17.08
CA PHE A 12 -24.64 -7.88 16.66
C PHE A 12 -25.40 -8.72 15.65
N PRO A 13 -26.63 -9.13 15.97
CA PRO A 13 -27.46 -9.79 15.00
C PRO A 13 -27.81 -8.71 13.99
N GLN A 14 -27.18 -8.75 12.83
CA GLN A 14 -27.70 -8.08 11.65
C GLN A 14 -27.91 -6.55 11.81
N CYS A 15 -26.84 -5.75 11.70
CA CYS A 15 -27.03 -4.30 11.49
C CYS A 15 -27.47 -4.09 10.03
N TYR A 16 -28.57 -3.35 9.82
CA TYR A 16 -29.11 -3.04 8.50
C TYR A 16 -28.45 -1.77 7.97
N TRP A 17 -27.68 -1.88 6.90
CA TRP A 17 -26.99 -0.76 6.26
C TRP A 17 -27.64 -0.45 4.93
N LEU A 18 -27.82 0.83 4.61
CA LEU A 18 -28.18 1.25 3.26
C LEU A 18 -26.89 1.45 2.45
N GLN A 19 -26.56 0.54 1.53
CA GLN A 19 -25.46 0.72 0.58
C GLN A 19 -25.91 1.68 -0.52
N LYS A 20 -25.17 2.78 -0.73
CA LYS A 20 -25.35 3.68 -1.88
C LYS A 20 -24.23 3.40 -2.87
N ASP A 21 -24.57 2.66 -3.94
CA ASP A 21 -23.63 2.33 -5.01
C ASP A 21 -23.42 3.50 -5.97
N THR A 22 -22.23 3.60 -6.56
CA THR A 22 -21.86 4.55 -7.61
C THR A 22 -22.35 4.13 -9.00
N ASP A 23 -23.05 2.99 -9.14
CA ASP A 23 -23.64 2.53 -10.39
C ASP A 23 -25.01 3.20 -10.63
N PRO A 24 -25.16 4.04 -11.69
CA PRO A 24 -26.43 4.69 -12.05
C PRO A 24 -27.56 3.69 -12.35
N ALA A 25 -27.25 2.41 -12.61
CA ALA A 25 -28.24 1.38 -12.89
C ALA A 25 -28.96 0.82 -11.64
N LEU A 26 -28.48 1.11 -10.42
CA LEU A 26 -28.90 0.39 -9.20
C LEU A 26 -29.87 1.14 -8.26
N GLY A 27 -30.30 2.37 -8.56
CA GLY A 27 -31.38 3.04 -7.83
C GLY A 27 -31.09 3.41 -6.36
N PRO A 28 -32.10 3.87 -5.58
CA PRO A 28 -31.90 4.31 -4.19
C PRO A 28 -31.41 3.14 -3.32
N GLY A 29 -30.51 3.43 -2.38
CA GLY A 29 -29.67 2.42 -1.71
C GLY A 29 -30.40 1.22 -1.09
N HIS A 30 -29.65 0.14 -0.89
CA HIS A 30 -30.19 -1.19 -0.55
C HIS A 30 -29.83 -1.59 0.86
N SER A 31 -30.79 -2.18 1.59
CA SER A 31 -30.55 -2.74 2.92
C SER A 31 -29.64 -3.98 2.83
N CYS A 32 -28.57 -4.01 3.60
CA CYS A 32 -27.63 -5.13 3.68
C CYS A 32 -27.17 -5.37 5.12
N VAL A 33 -26.59 -6.55 5.36
CA VAL A 33 -25.98 -6.88 6.66
C VAL A 33 -24.49 -7.08 6.50
N LEU A 34 -23.72 -6.17 7.09
CA LEU A 34 -22.26 -6.18 7.08
C LEU A 34 -21.70 -7.15 8.13
N ARG A 35 -20.70 -7.96 7.75
CA ARG A 35 -20.07 -8.98 8.60
C ARG A 35 -18.58 -9.07 8.32
N VAL A 36 -17.82 -9.52 9.31
CA VAL A 36 -16.41 -9.91 9.18
C VAL A 36 -16.31 -11.41 9.48
N ASP A 37 -15.54 -12.16 8.70
CA ASP A 37 -15.37 -13.58 8.97
C ASP A 37 -14.52 -13.82 10.24
N PRO A 38 -14.67 -14.98 10.91
CA PRO A 38 -13.97 -15.26 12.16
C PRO A 38 -12.43 -15.20 12.08
N GLY A 39 -11.86 -15.37 10.90
CA GLY A 39 -10.41 -15.29 10.69
C GLY A 39 -9.89 -13.90 10.31
N GLY A 40 -10.77 -12.90 10.15
CA GLY A 40 -10.40 -11.54 9.78
C GLY A 40 -9.82 -11.42 8.37
N HIS A 41 -10.26 -12.26 7.44
CA HIS A 41 -9.80 -12.28 6.06
C HIS A 41 -10.60 -11.35 5.15
N ILE A 42 -11.93 -11.33 5.32
CA ILE A 42 -12.88 -10.59 4.49
C ILE A 42 -13.89 -9.83 5.35
N ILE A 43 -14.32 -8.69 4.83
CA ILE A 43 -15.59 -8.08 5.16
C ILE A 43 -16.58 -8.43 4.05
N TYR A 44 -17.82 -8.79 4.40
CA TYR A 44 -18.80 -9.26 3.44
C TYR A 44 -20.22 -8.89 3.84
N TRP A 45 -21.09 -8.79 2.84
CA TRP A 45 -22.50 -8.48 3.03
C TRP A 45 -23.34 -9.17 1.96
N THR A 46 -24.62 -9.36 2.25
CA THR A 46 -25.58 -10.02 1.36
C THR A 46 -26.69 -9.06 1.01
N ARG A 47 -27.16 -9.13 -0.23
CA ARG A 47 -28.32 -8.37 -0.70
C ARG A 47 -29.53 -9.28 -0.87
N GLU A 48 -30.67 -8.88 -0.32
CA GLU A 48 -31.94 -9.56 -0.55
C GLU A 48 -32.65 -8.92 -1.75
N PHE A 49 -32.72 -9.63 -2.88
CA PHE A 49 -33.55 -9.23 -4.01
C PHE A 49 -34.94 -9.87 -3.93
N ASN A 50 -35.99 -9.04 -3.90
CA ASN A 50 -37.35 -9.45 -4.25
C ASN A 50 -37.59 -9.20 -5.75
N ARG A 51 -36.92 -9.97 -6.62
CA ARG A 51 -37.34 -10.05 -8.03
C ARG A 51 -38.04 -11.38 -8.27
N THR A 52 -39.34 -11.27 -8.45
CA THR A 52 -40.29 -12.29 -8.91
C THR A 52 -39.66 -13.61 -9.40
N LYS A 53 -39.85 -14.67 -8.61
CA LYS A 53 -39.70 -16.11 -8.92
C LYS A 53 -38.30 -16.77 -8.89
N SER A 54 -37.23 -16.10 -8.48
CA SER A 54 -36.03 -16.81 -7.99
C SER A 54 -35.30 -15.99 -6.94
N LYS A 55 -35.18 -16.52 -5.71
CA LYS A 55 -34.36 -15.92 -4.65
C LYS A 55 -32.88 -16.15 -4.98
N ALA A 56 -32.30 -15.34 -5.86
CA ALA A 56 -30.86 -15.26 -5.99
C ALA A 56 -30.34 -14.29 -4.91
N ILE A 57 -29.75 -14.84 -3.86
CA ILE A 57 -29.01 -14.03 -2.87
C ILE A 57 -27.64 -13.76 -3.47
N GLU A 58 -27.38 -12.51 -3.83
CA GLU A 58 -26.04 -12.07 -4.18
C GLU A 58 -25.27 -11.70 -2.90
N TYR A 59 -24.00 -12.06 -2.88
CA TYR A 59 -23.08 -11.72 -1.81
C TYR A 59 -21.93 -10.88 -2.38
N TYR A 60 -21.45 -9.97 -1.56
CA TYR A 60 -20.36 -9.07 -1.86
C TYR A 60 -19.33 -9.19 -0.76
N TYR A 61 -18.06 -9.00 -1.11
CA TYR A 61 -16.98 -9.03 -0.14
C TYR A 61 -15.82 -8.14 -0.58
N LYS A 62 -15.03 -7.72 0.39
CA LYS A 62 -13.71 -7.12 0.19
C LYS A 62 -12.72 -7.82 1.12
N PHE A 63 -11.51 -8.05 0.64
CA PHE A 63 -10.47 -8.55 1.51
C PHE A 63 -10.06 -7.45 2.48
N ILE A 64 -9.94 -7.80 3.76
CA ILE A 64 -9.52 -6.86 4.80
C ILE A 64 -8.12 -6.31 4.53
N ALA A 65 -7.25 -7.13 3.95
CA ALA A 65 -5.89 -6.73 3.59
C ALA A 65 -5.83 -5.63 2.50
N ASP A 66 -6.91 -5.45 1.75
CA ASP A 66 -7.00 -4.50 0.63
C ASP A 66 -7.62 -3.18 1.09
N ILE A 67 -8.12 -3.10 2.35
CA ILE A 67 -8.66 -1.89 2.96
C ILE A 67 -7.49 -1.00 3.40
N VAL A 68 -7.42 0.20 2.82
CA VAL A 68 -6.39 1.21 3.11
C VAL A 68 -6.90 2.34 3.99
N ASP A 69 -8.20 2.59 3.98
CA ASP A 69 -8.82 3.62 4.78
C ASP A 69 -10.23 3.25 5.20
N VAL A 70 -10.67 3.82 6.33
CA VAL A 70 -12.08 3.86 6.71
C VAL A 70 -12.38 5.28 7.20
N ARG A 71 -13.38 5.89 6.57
CA ARG A 71 -13.80 7.28 6.81
C ARG A 71 -15.17 7.30 7.45
N LYS A 72 -15.38 8.29 8.32
CA LYS A 72 -16.63 8.46 9.07
C LYS A 72 -16.99 9.93 9.21
N GLY A 73 -18.26 10.22 9.49
CA GLY A 73 -18.70 11.59 9.70
C GLY A 73 -18.52 12.46 8.46
N LYS A 74 -17.96 13.66 8.66
CA LYS A 74 -17.69 14.63 7.58
C LYS A 74 -16.70 14.15 6.50
N TYR A 75 -15.93 13.10 6.79
CA TYR A 75 -14.94 12.55 5.85
C TYR A 75 -15.50 11.39 5.01
N ALA A 76 -16.67 10.86 5.37
CA ALA A 76 -17.32 9.84 4.56
C ALA A 76 -17.77 10.43 3.22
N VAL A 77 -17.58 9.66 2.15
CA VAL A 77 -17.86 10.10 0.78
C VAL A 77 -19.33 9.85 0.47
N LEU A 78 -20.09 10.93 0.26
CA LEU A 78 -21.44 10.86 -0.28
C LEU A 78 -21.59 11.79 -1.48
N GLU A 79 -21.36 11.25 -2.68
CA GLU A 79 -21.49 12.00 -3.94
C GLU A 79 -22.89 12.62 -4.13
N GLN A 80 -23.91 12.10 -3.42
CA GLN A 80 -25.32 12.52 -3.55
C GLN A 80 -25.90 13.22 -2.29
N ALA A 81 -25.09 13.59 -1.28
CA ALA A 81 -25.60 14.27 -0.06
C ALA A 81 -25.99 15.74 -0.24
N ALA A 82 -25.45 16.41 -1.26
CA ALA A 82 -25.56 17.85 -1.41
C ALA A 82 -27.00 18.35 -1.56
N SER A 83 -27.96 17.46 -1.87
CA SER A 83 -29.38 17.78 -2.03
C SER A 83 -30.24 17.54 -0.77
N ILE A 84 -29.68 17.09 0.35
CA ILE A 84 -30.48 16.73 1.54
C ILE A 84 -30.41 17.84 2.61
N SER A 85 -31.54 18.46 2.91
CA SER A 85 -31.69 19.53 3.91
C SER A 85 -31.35 19.11 5.36
N GLN A 86 -31.13 17.82 5.61
CA GLN A 86 -30.70 17.21 6.88
C GLN A 86 -29.24 16.71 6.87
N ALA A 87 -28.41 17.16 5.91
CA ALA A 87 -27.05 16.65 5.66
C ALA A 87 -26.15 16.53 6.90
N ASN A 88 -26.30 17.42 7.90
CA ASN A 88 -25.45 17.40 9.09
C ASN A 88 -25.76 16.20 10.02
N ILE A 89 -27.03 15.83 10.20
CA ILE A 89 -27.41 14.69 11.07
C ILE A 89 -27.04 13.37 10.39
N LEU A 90 -27.23 13.27 9.08
CA LEU A 90 -26.93 12.05 8.33
C LEU A 90 -25.43 11.79 8.17
N ARG A 91 -24.56 12.81 8.26
CA ARG A 91 -23.11 12.63 8.16
C ARG A 91 -22.55 11.72 9.24
N GLU A 92 -23.01 11.85 10.47
CA GLU A 92 -22.60 11.01 11.60
C GLU A 92 -23.03 9.54 11.44
N CYS A 93 -23.92 9.26 10.49
CA CYS A 93 -24.42 7.93 10.20
C CYS A 93 -23.65 7.22 9.07
N LEU A 94 -22.63 7.87 8.49
CA LEU A 94 -21.91 7.38 7.32
C LEU A 94 -20.56 6.78 7.67
N MET A 95 -20.27 5.63 7.04
CA MET A 95 -18.96 5.01 6.99
C MET A 95 -18.59 4.70 5.55
N THR A 96 -17.41 5.11 5.11
CA THR A 96 -16.85 4.74 3.80
C THR A 96 -15.63 3.87 4.00
N ILE A 97 -15.67 2.65 3.47
CA ILE A 97 -14.51 1.77 3.37
C ILE A 97 -13.81 2.06 2.05
N VAL A 98 -12.51 2.35 2.12
CA VAL A 98 -11.68 2.58 0.93
C VAL A 98 -10.76 1.39 0.74
N THR A 99 -10.88 0.73 -0.41
CA THR A 99 -9.98 -0.33 -0.82
C THR A 99 -9.12 0.13 -1.98
N ASN A 100 -7.93 -0.44 -2.14
CA ASN A 100 -7.12 -0.13 -3.30
C ASN A 100 -6.31 -1.34 -3.79
N VAL A 101 -6.06 -1.35 -5.10
CA VAL A 101 -5.06 -2.25 -5.71
C VAL A 101 -3.76 -1.51 -5.99
N ASP A 102 -3.83 -0.19 -6.15
CA ASP A 102 -2.73 0.75 -6.32
C ASP A 102 -3.10 2.11 -5.71
N PHE A 103 -2.17 3.07 -5.72
CA PHE A 103 -2.40 4.40 -5.12
C PHE A 103 -3.41 5.28 -5.88
N VAL A 104 -3.63 5.02 -7.16
CA VAL A 104 -4.33 5.93 -8.09
C VAL A 104 -5.75 5.49 -8.42
N ASN A 105 -6.10 4.23 -8.15
CA ASN A 105 -7.42 3.65 -8.38
C ASN A 105 -8.06 3.13 -7.07
N PRO A 106 -8.33 4.00 -6.07
CA PRO A 106 -9.09 3.60 -4.90
C PRO A 106 -10.56 3.35 -5.23
N GLU A 107 -11.15 2.33 -4.61
CA GLU A 107 -12.58 2.04 -4.65
C GLU A 107 -13.22 2.44 -3.32
N PHE A 108 -14.39 3.06 -3.40
CA PHE A 108 -15.13 3.58 -2.24
C PHE A 108 -16.42 2.79 -2.04
N HIS A 109 -16.63 2.30 -0.82
CA HIS A 109 -17.83 1.58 -0.42
C HIS A 109 -18.48 2.30 0.77
N THR A 110 -19.55 3.05 0.51
CA THR A 110 -20.24 3.84 1.54
C THR A 110 -21.47 3.11 2.09
N PHE A 111 -21.50 3.01 3.41
CA PHE A 111 -22.56 2.44 4.23
C PHE A 111 -23.19 3.53 5.08
N MET A 112 -24.51 3.45 5.26
CA MET A 112 -25.27 4.35 6.12
C MET A 112 -26.10 3.54 7.11
N SER A 113 -26.04 3.91 8.38
CA SER A 113 -26.91 3.39 9.45
C SER A 113 -28.00 4.42 9.80
N THR A 114 -28.91 4.09 10.71
CA THR A 114 -29.93 5.01 11.23
C THR A 114 -29.34 5.96 12.27
N PRO A 115 -29.92 7.17 12.48
CA PRO A 115 -29.36 8.16 13.41
C PRO A 115 -29.18 7.69 14.86
N ASP A 116 -30.04 6.80 15.34
CA ASP A 116 -29.99 6.19 16.67
C ASP A 116 -28.80 5.20 16.84
N GLU A 117 -28.24 4.72 15.75
CA GLU A 117 -27.12 3.79 15.69
C GLU A 117 -25.80 4.48 15.25
N SER A 118 -25.76 5.82 15.17
CA SER A 118 -24.57 6.59 14.77
C SER A 118 -23.29 6.23 15.54
N LYS A 119 -23.40 5.86 16.82
CA LYS A 119 -22.25 5.38 17.61
C LYS A 119 -21.67 4.06 17.09
N GLU A 120 -22.52 3.16 16.57
CA GLU A 120 -22.07 1.89 16.01
C GLU A 120 -21.21 2.12 14.75
N VAL A 121 -21.52 3.16 13.97
CA VAL A 121 -20.72 3.56 12.80
C VAL A 121 -19.28 3.86 13.19
N ASP A 122 -19.07 4.60 14.28
CA ASP A 122 -17.73 4.90 14.80
C ASP A 122 -16.98 3.65 15.26
N GLU A 123 -17.65 2.77 16.01
CA GLU A 123 -17.08 1.53 16.53
C GLU A 123 -16.68 0.58 15.39
N TRP A 124 -17.52 0.45 14.35
CA TRP A 124 -17.23 -0.34 13.16
C TRP A 124 -16.08 0.26 12.34
N ALA A 125 -16.07 1.58 12.14
CA ALA A 125 -15.02 2.23 11.38
C ALA A 125 -13.64 2.03 12.02
N ASP A 126 -13.56 2.24 13.33
CA ASP A 126 -12.32 2.08 14.10
C ASP A 126 -11.88 0.61 14.15
N TYR A 127 -12.83 -0.33 14.29
CA TYR A 127 -12.55 -1.76 14.28
C TYR A 127 -12.02 -2.24 12.92
N ILE A 128 -12.71 -1.91 11.82
CA ILE A 128 -12.31 -2.34 10.47
C ILE A 128 -10.94 -1.76 10.13
N PHE A 129 -10.72 -0.47 10.41
CA PHE A 129 -9.43 0.17 10.14
C PHE A 129 -8.30 -0.46 10.98
N LYS A 130 -8.54 -0.74 12.26
CA LYS A 130 -7.55 -1.42 13.10
C LYS A 130 -7.23 -2.81 12.56
N LEU A 131 -8.25 -3.58 12.22
CA LEU A 131 -8.10 -4.95 11.71
C LEU A 131 -7.37 -4.97 10.36
N SER A 132 -7.66 -4.04 9.46
CA SER A 132 -6.93 -3.93 8.19
C SER A 132 -5.46 -3.61 8.41
N GLN A 133 -5.15 -2.67 9.32
CA GLN A 133 -3.77 -2.30 9.63
C GLN A 133 -2.99 -3.43 10.31
N GLU A 134 -3.60 -4.17 11.23
CA GLU A 134 -3.00 -5.36 11.83
C GLU A 134 -2.74 -6.44 10.78
N THR A 135 -3.71 -6.68 9.89
CA THR A 135 -3.60 -7.67 8.80
C THR A 135 -2.47 -7.32 7.84
N ARG A 136 -2.35 -6.05 7.44
CA ARG A 136 -1.31 -5.58 6.50
C ARG A 136 0.10 -5.56 7.10
N ARG A 137 0.21 -5.35 8.41
CA ARG A 137 1.51 -5.30 9.12
C ARG A 137 2.02 -6.67 9.57
N THR A 138 1.14 -7.66 9.62
CA THR A 138 1.50 -8.99 10.09
C THR A 138 1.90 -9.86 8.90
N GLN A 139 3.16 -10.29 8.89
CA GLN A 139 3.61 -11.36 7.99
C GLN A 139 2.99 -12.68 8.42
N ARG A 140 2.40 -13.41 7.47
CA ARG A 140 1.68 -14.66 7.74
C ARG A 140 2.24 -15.81 6.91
N GLY A 141 2.01 -17.04 7.37
CA GLY A 141 2.36 -18.25 6.66
C GLY A 141 1.45 -18.50 5.47
N VAL A 142 1.86 -19.42 4.60
CA VAL A 142 1.11 -19.82 3.40
C VAL A 142 -0.32 -20.25 3.74
N LEU A 143 -0.54 -20.94 4.87
CA LEU A 143 -1.88 -21.40 5.25
C LEU A 143 -2.86 -20.26 5.49
N PHE A 144 -2.41 -19.13 6.03
CA PHE A 144 -3.26 -17.95 6.21
C PHE A 144 -3.74 -17.41 4.86
N TYR A 145 -2.84 -17.29 3.88
CA TYR A 145 -3.23 -16.80 2.55
C TYR A 145 -4.16 -17.78 1.81
N MET A 146 -3.97 -19.09 2.01
CA MET A 146 -4.93 -20.09 1.52
C MET A 146 -6.30 -19.94 2.20
N GLN A 147 -6.34 -19.73 3.53
CA GLN A 147 -7.57 -19.45 4.25
C GLN A 147 -8.25 -18.16 3.77
N LYS A 148 -7.48 -17.09 3.56
CA LYS A 148 -7.93 -15.82 2.97
C LYS A 148 -8.61 -16.07 1.63
N LEU A 149 -7.93 -16.79 0.73
CA LEU A 149 -8.40 -17.06 -0.63
C LEU A 149 -9.73 -17.83 -0.65
N PHE A 150 -9.94 -18.76 0.28
CA PHE A 150 -11.19 -19.52 0.40
C PHE A 150 -12.26 -18.89 1.30
N ALA A 151 -11.95 -17.79 2.01
CA ALA A 151 -12.90 -17.13 2.91
C ALA A 151 -14.20 -16.69 2.21
N PRO A 152 -14.20 -16.13 0.98
CA PRO A 152 -15.43 -15.75 0.29
C PRO A 152 -16.39 -16.92 0.09
N ILE A 153 -15.89 -18.05 -0.42
CA ILE A 153 -16.75 -19.21 -0.67
C ILE A 153 -17.19 -19.92 0.62
N ARG A 154 -16.37 -19.84 1.67
CA ARG A 154 -16.70 -20.44 2.97
C ARG A 154 -17.78 -19.65 3.72
N TYR A 155 -17.64 -18.32 3.76
CA TYR A 155 -18.44 -17.48 4.65
C TYR A 155 -19.50 -16.65 3.95
N ALA A 156 -19.21 -16.10 2.77
CA ALA A 156 -20.10 -15.17 2.08
C ALA A 156 -20.99 -15.85 1.04
N SER A 157 -20.48 -16.89 0.36
CA SER A 157 -21.22 -17.60 -0.68
C SER A 157 -22.53 -18.23 -0.19
N CYS A 158 -23.56 -18.08 -1.02
CA CYS A 158 -24.88 -18.67 -0.81
C CYS A 158 -24.97 -20.13 -1.24
N LYS A 159 -23.88 -20.71 -1.81
CA LYS A 159 -23.86 -22.11 -2.22
C LYS A 159 -23.86 -23.05 -1.01
N GLU A 160 -24.63 -24.12 -1.10
CA GLU A 160 -24.65 -25.19 -0.09
C GLU A 160 -23.47 -26.16 -0.24
N LEU A 161 -23.01 -26.35 -1.47
CA LEU A 161 -21.95 -27.29 -1.85
C LEU A 161 -20.81 -26.54 -2.55
N ILE A 162 -19.57 -26.82 -2.14
CA ILE A 162 -18.34 -26.35 -2.78
C ILE A 162 -17.84 -27.46 -3.72
N THR A 163 -17.86 -27.19 -5.03
CA THR A 163 -17.41 -28.17 -6.04
C THR A 163 -15.93 -28.00 -6.39
N ILE A 164 -15.38 -28.94 -7.16
CA ILE A 164 -14.02 -28.81 -7.70
C ILE A 164 -13.93 -27.60 -8.64
N ASP A 165 -14.95 -27.35 -9.46
CA ASP A 165 -14.97 -26.18 -10.36
C ASP A 165 -14.92 -24.86 -9.59
N ASP A 166 -15.61 -24.80 -8.45
CA ASP A 166 -15.56 -23.63 -7.58
C ASP A 166 -14.14 -23.41 -7.02
N ILE A 167 -13.46 -24.48 -6.61
CA ILE A 167 -12.08 -24.42 -6.12
C ILE A 167 -11.12 -24.02 -7.25
N VAL A 168 -11.29 -24.56 -8.45
CA VAL A 168 -10.47 -24.24 -9.62
C VAL A 168 -10.61 -22.76 -9.98
N LYS A 169 -11.84 -22.22 -10.02
CA LYS A 169 -12.09 -20.80 -10.29
C LYS A 169 -11.44 -19.86 -9.27
N ILE A 170 -11.38 -20.28 -8.02
CA ILE A 170 -10.74 -19.49 -6.95
C ILE A 170 -9.21 -19.48 -7.11
N ILE A 171 -8.62 -20.64 -7.41
CA ILE A 171 -7.15 -20.76 -7.54
C ILE A 171 -6.64 -20.19 -8.87
N VAL A 172 -7.42 -20.37 -9.94
CA VAL A 172 -7.11 -19.91 -11.31
C VAL A 172 -8.26 -19.01 -11.77
N PRO A 173 -8.26 -17.73 -11.36
CA PRO A 173 -9.33 -16.80 -11.72
C PRO A 173 -9.33 -16.44 -13.22
N CYS A 174 -8.21 -16.64 -13.92
CA CYS A 174 -8.10 -16.38 -15.34
C CYS A 174 -8.64 -17.56 -16.15
N GLU A 175 -9.85 -17.43 -16.70
CA GLU A 175 -10.54 -18.50 -17.44
C GLU A 175 -9.76 -18.97 -18.69
N SER A 176 -8.88 -18.14 -19.25
CA SER A 176 -8.04 -18.53 -20.39
C SER A 176 -6.89 -19.47 -20.02
N ASN A 177 -6.56 -19.63 -18.73
CA ASN A 177 -5.56 -20.59 -18.27
C ASN A 177 -6.15 -22.00 -18.10
N ILE A 178 -6.50 -22.60 -19.24
CA ILE A 178 -7.11 -23.92 -19.33
C ILE A 178 -6.14 -25.02 -18.85
N ALA A 179 -4.85 -24.84 -19.06
CA ALA A 179 -3.82 -25.83 -18.71
C ALA A 179 -3.73 -26.03 -17.18
N ASP A 180 -3.60 -24.95 -16.41
CA ASP A 180 -3.56 -25.05 -14.94
C ASP A 180 -4.91 -25.46 -14.37
N SER A 181 -6.01 -24.95 -14.92
CA SER A 181 -7.38 -25.34 -14.52
C SER A 181 -7.57 -26.86 -14.66
N THR A 182 -7.17 -27.44 -15.79
CA THR A 182 -7.24 -28.89 -16.04
C THR A 182 -6.32 -29.67 -15.10
N ARG A 183 -5.10 -29.17 -14.84
CA ARG A 183 -4.15 -29.81 -13.93
C ARG A 183 -4.71 -29.88 -12.50
N ILE A 184 -5.21 -28.76 -11.99
CA ILE A 184 -5.79 -28.66 -10.63
C ILE A 184 -7.02 -29.53 -10.51
N HIS A 185 -7.92 -29.49 -11.51
CA HIS A 185 -9.12 -30.33 -11.52
C HIS A 185 -8.75 -31.83 -11.43
N LYS A 186 -7.77 -32.29 -12.22
CA LYS A 186 -7.27 -33.69 -12.17
C LYS A 186 -6.67 -34.04 -10.81
N ALA A 187 -5.86 -33.15 -10.24
CA ALA A 187 -5.24 -33.37 -8.93
C ALA A 187 -6.28 -33.49 -7.81
N LEU A 188 -7.31 -32.65 -7.82
CA LEU A 188 -8.40 -32.69 -6.84
C LEU A 188 -9.28 -33.93 -7.00
N MET A 189 -9.60 -34.33 -8.24
CA MET A 189 -10.34 -35.56 -8.51
C MET A 189 -9.60 -36.82 -8.01
N ALA A 190 -8.27 -36.82 -8.09
CA ALA A 190 -7.44 -37.91 -7.57
C ALA A 190 -7.27 -37.89 -6.04
N SER A 191 -7.65 -36.80 -5.37
CA SER A 191 -7.51 -36.67 -3.92
C SER A 191 -8.62 -37.40 -3.16
N GLU A 192 -8.31 -37.88 -1.96
CA GLU A 192 -9.28 -38.52 -1.07
C GLU A 192 -10.44 -37.60 -0.67
N LEU A 193 -10.26 -36.28 -0.80
CA LEU A 193 -11.27 -35.27 -0.48
C LEU A 193 -12.55 -35.44 -1.31
N PHE A 194 -12.38 -35.72 -2.61
CA PHE A 194 -13.47 -35.76 -3.59
C PHE A 194 -13.75 -37.16 -4.13
N PHE A 195 -13.08 -38.19 -3.60
CA PHE A 195 -13.31 -39.57 -4.03
C PHE A 195 -14.79 -39.97 -3.84
N GLY A 196 -15.51 -40.14 -4.96
CA GLY A 196 -16.93 -40.47 -4.98
C GLY A 196 -17.88 -39.37 -4.50
N LYS A 197 -17.43 -38.10 -4.43
CA LYS A 197 -18.24 -36.96 -3.97
C LYS A 197 -18.31 -35.85 -5.02
N ASN A 198 -19.49 -35.25 -5.18
CA ASN A 198 -19.70 -34.13 -6.10
C ASN A 198 -19.23 -32.78 -5.55
N GLY A 199 -18.88 -32.72 -4.26
CA GLY A 199 -18.42 -31.51 -3.59
C GLY A 199 -18.35 -31.69 -2.07
N ILE A 200 -17.94 -30.64 -1.37
CA ILE A 200 -17.89 -30.57 0.09
C ILE A 200 -19.01 -29.64 0.58
N PRO A 201 -19.88 -30.06 1.52
CA PRO A 201 -20.87 -29.15 2.10
C PRO A 201 -20.18 -27.92 2.70
N ARG A 202 -20.64 -26.71 2.36
CA ARG A 202 -20.01 -25.46 2.83
C ARG A 202 -19.96 -25.38 4.36
N THR A 203 -21.00 -25.88 5.03
CA THR A 203 -21.10 -25.91 6.49
C THR A 203 -20.06 -26.82 7.17
N SER A 204 -19.51 -27.80 6.46
CA SER A 204 -18.44 -28.67 6.95
C SER A 204 -17.06 -28.32 6.38
N PHE A 205 -16.93 -27.24 5.62
CA PHE A 205 -15.66 -26.81 5.05
C PHE A 205 -14.75 -26.20 6.14
N THR A 206 -13.55 -26.75 6.30
CA THR A 206 -12.63 -26.44 7.42
C THR A 206 -11.22 -26.16 6.91
N ASP A 207 -10.37 -25.65 7.80
CA ASP A 207 -8.95 -25.40 7.52
C ASP A 207 -8.19 -26.69 7.14
N GLU A 208 -8.65 -27.85 7.61
CA GLU A 208 -8.10 -29.15 7.22
C GLU A 208 -8.36 -29.43 5.74
N HIS A 209 -9.57 -29.15 5.26
CA HIS A 209 -9.90 -29.29 3.84
C HIS A 209 -9.06 -28.33 3.00
N ILE A 210 -8.85 -27.08 3.44
CA ILE A 210 -8.00 -26.10 2.75
C ILE A 210 -6.55 -26.58 2.68
N PHE A 211 -6.02 -27.13 3.78
CA PHE A 211 -4.68 -27.73 3.81
C PHE A 211 -4.56 -28.92 2.84
N ASP A 212 -5.54 -29.82 2.84
CA ASP A 212 -5.53 -31.00 1.98
C ASP A 212 -5.68 -30.62 0.50
N ILE A 213 -6.48 -29.59 0.18
CA ILE A 213 -6.55 -28.98 -1.16
C ILE A 213 -5.17 -28.47 -1.56
N TYR A 214 -4.52 -27.66 -0.70
CA TYR A 214 -3.19 -27.13 -0.97
C TYR A 214 -2.17 -28.24 -1.27
N MET A 215 -2.15 -29.30 -0.46
CA MET A 215 -1.22 -30.41 -0.65
C MET A 215 -1.51 -31.19 -1.94
N ALA A 216 -2.79 -31.39 -2.27
CA ALA A 216 -3.19 -32.09 -3.50
C ALA A 216 -2.77 -31.33 -4.77
N ILE A 217 -2.93 -30.01 -4.79
CA ILE A 217 -2.63 -29.20 -6.00
C ILE A 217 -1.15 -28.92 -6.19
N THR A 218 -0.36 -28.92 -5.10
CA THR A 218 1.07 -28.54 -5.16
C THR A 218 2.04 -29.72 -5.13
N ASP A 219 1.60 -30.92 -4.72
CA ASP A 219 2.43 -32.13 -4.69
C ASP A 219 3.83 -31.89 -4.08
N ARG A 220 3.86 -31.42 -2.83
CA ARG A 220 5.06 -30.94 -2.10
C ARG A 220 6.07 -32.06 -1.74
N ARG A 221 6.59 -32.80 -2.72
CA ARG A 221 7.53 -33.92 -2.54
C ARG A 221 8.81 -33.51 -1.83
N GLU A 222 9.24 -32.26 -1.98
CA GLU A 222 10.41 -31.72 -1.30
C GLU A 222 10.21 -31.62 0.22
N ILE A 223 8.99 -31.35 0.71
CA ILE A 223 8.70 -31.41 2.15
C ILE A 223 8.89 -32.83 2.67
N TYR A 224 8.40 -33.83 1.92
CA TYR A 224 8.63 -35.24 2.23
C TYR A 224 10.13 -35.55 2.29
N HIS A 225 10.91 -35.12 1.30
CA HIS A 225 12.35 -35.35 1.27
C HIS A 225 13.09 -34.69 2.44
N ILE A 226 12.71 -33.47 2.82
CA ILE A 226 13.25 -32.78 3.99
C ILE A 226 12.91 -33.59 5.26
N PHE A 227 11.64 -33.94 5.44
CA PHE A 227 11.20 -34.73 6.60
C PHE A 227 11.95 -36.07 6.68
N ALA A 228 12.05 -36.78 5.55
CA ALA A 228 12.79 -38.02 5.42
C ALA A 228 14.26 -37.86 5.83
N ARG A 229 14.96 -36.86 5.27
CA ARG A 229 16.36 -36.59 5.59
C ARG A 229 16.58 -36.26 7.06
N ARG A 230 15.64 -35.55 7.70
CA ARG A 230 15.72 -35.15 9.12
C ARG A 230 15.34 -36.28 10.08
N THR A 231 14.49 -37.21 9.65
CA THR A 231 13.99 -38.31 10.50
C THR A 231 14.74 -39.62 10.30
N ARG A 232 15.46 -39.82 9.19
CA ARG A 232 16.18 -41.06 8.88
C ARG A 232 17.08 -41.51 10.03
N ASP A 233 16.96 -42.78 10.39
CA ASP A 233 17.90 -43.41 11.31
C ASP A 233 19.23 -43.65 10.61
N ARG A 234 20.33 -43.15 11.17
CA ARG A 234 21.66 -43.28 10.55
C ARG A 234 22.18 -44.72 10.58
N LYS A 235 21.75 -45.54 11.54
CA LYS A 235 22.19 -46.94 11.72
C LYS A 235 21.36 -47.87 10.85
N THR A 236 20.04 -47.80 10.93
CA THR A 236 19.14 -48.74 10.23
C THR A 236 18.77 -48.28 8.83
N ARG A 237 19.04 -47.01 8.48
CA ARG A 237 18.64 -46.34 7.23
C ARG A 237 17.11 -46.29 7.01
N ILE A 238 16.31 -46.72 7.97
CA ILE A 238 14.83 -46.74 7.92
C ILE A 238 14.28 -45.32 8.13
N LEU A 239 13.19 -45.01 7.44
CA LEU A 239 12.37 -43.83 7.67
C LEU A 239 11.28 -44.17 8.71
N PRO A 240 11.31 -43.58 9.92
CA PRO A 240 10.37 -43.98 10.97
C PRO A 240 8.96 -43.39 10.79
N GLY A 241 8.72 -42.55 9.77
CA GLY A 241 7.44 -41.85 9.56
C GLY A 241 7.07 -40.84 10.65
N ARG A 242 8.00 -40.56 11.58
CA ARG A 242 7.81 -39.69 12.73
C ARG A 242 9.08 -38.92 13.11
N MET A 243 8.94 -37.66 13.48
CA MET A 243 10.00 -36.84 14.04
C MET A 243 9.84 -36.74 15.55
N GLU A 244 10.70 -37.44 16.30
CA GLU A 244 10.69 -37.41 17.76
C GLU A 244 11.09 -36.03 18.31
N LEU A 245 10.66 -35.72 19.53
CA LEU A 245 10.88 -34.43 20.20
C LEU A 245 12.34 -33.93 20.09
N LYS A 246 13.34 -34.80 20.31
CA LYS A 246 14.76 -34.44 20.19
C LYS A 246 15.15 -33.99 18.77
N LYS A 247 14.55 -34.60 17.74
CA LYS A 247 14.79 -34.26 16.34
C LYS A 247 14.08 -32.96 15.95
N VAL A 248 12.86 -32.72 16.47
CA VAL A 248 12.16 -31.43 16.29
C VAL A 248 12.96 -30.31 16.94
N LYS A 249 13.38 -30.47 18.20
CA LYS A 249 14.24 -29.49 18.90
C LYS A 249 15.50 -29.17 18.08
N ARG A 250 16.20 -30.20 17.60
CA ARG A 250 17.39 -30.04 16.78
C ARG A 250 17.10 -29.30 15.46
N PHE A 251 15.96 -29.58 14.84
CA PHE A 251 15.54 -28.90 13.62
C PHE A 251 15.31 -27.41 13.87
N LEU A 252 14.59 -27.05 14.93
CA LEU A 252 14.36 -25.65 15.27
C LEU A 252 15.66 -24.90 15.59
N ASN A 253 16.49 -25.43 16.49
CA ASN A 253 17.67 -24.70 16.98
C ASN A 253 18.88 -24.70 16.05
N HIS A 254 18.97 -25.63 15.09
CA HIS A 254 20.17 -25.76 14.24
C HIS A 254 19.88 -25.75 12.73
N VAL A 255 18.60 -25.70 12.33
CA VAL A 255 18.23 -25.63 10.91
C VAL A 255 17.45 -24.36 10.63
N GLN A 256 16.44 -24.07 11.44
CA GLN A 256 15.58 -22.89 11.26
C GLN A 256 16.16 -21.63 11.91
N ARG A 257 17.08 -21.78 12.86
CA ARG A 257 17.68 -20.66 13.58
C ARG A 257 18.84 -20.05 12.79
N ASP A 258 18.86 -18.74 12.69
CA ASP A 258 20.02 -17.99 12.20
C ASP A 258 21.18 -18.11 13.20
N PRO A 259 22.35 -18.67 12.80
CA PRO A 259 23.48 -18.85 13.69
C PRO A 259 24.11 -17.55 14.20
N ARG A 260 23.76 -16.39 13.62
CA ARG A 260 24.24 -15.06 14.07
C ARG A 260 23.44 -14.52 15.26
N GLN A 261 22.28 -15.09 15.57
CA GLN A 261 21.42 -14.61 16.65
C GLN A 261 22.04 -14.86 18.03
N ASN A 262 22.15 -13.80 18.82
CA ASN A 262 22.62 -13.88 20.20
C ASN A 262 21.71 -14.81 21.04
N GLU A 263 22.30 -15.82 21.67
CA GLU A 263 21.57 -16.87 22.42
C GLU A 263 20.92 -16.38 23.71
N VAL A 264 21.36 -15.24 24.26
CA VAL A 264 20.74 -14.64 25.45
C VAL A 264 19.48 -13.87 25.08
N ILE A 265 19.54 -13.09 23.99
CA ILE A 265 18.39 -12.30 23.51
C ILE A 265 17.35 -13.21 22.84
N PHE A 266 17.80 -14.18 22.05
CA PHE A 266 16.96 -15.15 21.36
C PHE A 266 17.30 -16.54 21.91
N PRO A 267 16.73 -16.97 23.04
CA PRO A 267 17.05 -18.28 23.61
C PRO A 267 16.67 -19.42 22.67
N GLU A 268 17.42 -20.51 22.76
CA GLU A 268 17.09 -21.77 22.07
C GLU A 268 15.76 -22.36 22.56
N GLU A 269 15.07 -23.07 21.66
CA GLU A 269 13.81 -23.74 22.00
C GLU A 269 14.03 -24.84 23.03
N CYS A 270 13.31 -24.75 24.15
CA CYS A 270 13.33 -25.74 25.21
C CYS A 270 12.36 -26.91 24.93
N ASN A 271 12.49 -28.03 25.66
CA ASN A 271 11.63 -29.20 25.45
C ASN A 271 10.14 -28.89 25.64
N GLN A 272 9.80 -27.95 26.52
CA GLN A 272 8.41 -27.56 26.76
C GLN A 272 7.83 -26.78 25.57
N SER A 273 8.58 -25.83 25.01
CA SER A 273 8.19 -25.09 23.81
C SER A 273 8.02 -26.00 22.60
N VAL A 274 8.98 -26.90 22.37
CA VAL A 274 8.91 -27.91 21.30
C VAL A 274 7.67 -28.80 21.45
N LYS A 275 7.34 -29.19 22.68
CA LYS A 275 6.13 -29.98 22.95
C LYS A 275 4.86 -29.19 22.57
N LYS A 276 4.77 -27.89 22.90
CA LYS A 276 3.64 -27.04 22.49
C LYS A 276 3.46 -26.98 20.98
N ILE A 277 4.56 -26.89 20.22
CA ILE A 277 4.52 -26.93 18.75
C ILE A 277 3.96 -28.27 18.27
N ILE A 278 4.46 -29.39 18.81
CA ILE A 278 3.95 -30.73 18.46
C ILE A 278 2.45 -30.84 18.80
N ASP A 279 2.06 -30.39 20.00
CA ASP A 279 0.67 -30.44 20.47
C ASP A 279 -0.26 -29.63 19.57
N LYS A 280 0.19 -28.45 19.10
CA LYS A 280 -0.57 -27.58 18.18
C LYS A 280 -0.80 -28.22 16.81
N PHE A 281 0.21 -28.86 16.21
CA PHE A 281 0.11 -29.36 14.83
C PHE A 281 -0.23 -30.85 14.71
N ASN A 282 -0.05 -31.63 15.76
CA ASN A 282 -0.23 -33.09 15.75
C ASN A 282 -1.06 -33.61 16.93
N GLY A 283 -1.70 -32.72 17.71
CA GLY A 283 -2.41 -33.06 18.95
C GLY A 283 -1.48 -33.60 20.02
N ASN A 284 -2.02 -34.25 21.06
CA ASN A 284 -1.29 -34.78 22.24
C ASN A 284 -0.29 -35.95 21.94
N ARG A 285 0.23 -36.06 20.72
CA ARG A 285 1.23 -37.04 20.30
C ARG A 285 2.62 -36.63 20.79
N LYS A 286 3.49 -37.62 21.00
CA LYS A 286 4.89 -37.41 21.46
C LYS A 286 5.89 -37.13 20.33
N PHE A 287 5.41 -36.99 19.10
CA PHE A 287 6.21 -36.85 17.88
C PHE A 287 5.46 -35.98 16.87
N LEU A 288 6.17 -35.43 15.88
CA LEU A 288 5.60 -34.73 14.74
C LEU A 288 5.46 -35.70 13.56
N SER A 289 4.26 -35.82 13.00
CA SER A 289 4.02 -36.56 11.76
C SER A 289 4.51 -35.75 10.56
N GLU A 290 4.61 -36.37 9.39
CA GLU A 290 4.93 -35.65 8.15
C GLU A 290 3.88 -34.57 7.84
N LYS A 291 2.58 -34.91 7.94
CA LYS A 291 1.48 -33.95 7.75
C LYS A 291 1.61 -32.77 8.71
N ALA A 292 1.88 -33.03 9.99
CA ALA A 292 2.06 -31.98 10.99
C ALA A 292 3.33 -31.15 10.75
N PHE A 293 4.40 -31.75 10.23
CA PHE A 293 5.62 -31.04 9.84
C PHE A 293 5.36 -30.09 8.66
N ALA A 294 4.62 -30.54 7.64
CA ALA A 294 4.18 -29.69 6.54
C ALA A 294 3.34 -28.52 7.04
N LYS A 295 2.37 -28.77 7.94
CA LYS A 295 1.56 -27.70 8.56
C LYS A 295 2.43 -26.69 9.31
N TYR A 296 3.39 -27.15 10.12
CA TYR A 296 4.31 -26.26 10.83
C TYR A 296 5.06 -25.35 9.85
N LEU A 297 5.67 -25.92 8.80
CA LEU A 297 6.43 -25.17 7.81
C LEU A 297 5.62 -24.08 7.09
N LEU A 298 4.33 -24.35 6.86
CA LEU A 298 3.42 -23.44 6.14
C LEU A 298 2.67 -22.47 7.07
N SER A 299 2.84 -22.60 8.39
CA SER A 299 2.13 -21.80 9.39
C SER A 299 2.88 -20.52 9.78
N ASP A 300 2.17 -19.65 10.50
CA ASP A 300 2.72 -18.42 11.09
C ASP A 300 3.89 -18.69 12.07
N GLU A 301 3.97 -19.89 12.67
CA GLU A 301 5.05 -20.29 13.61
C GLU A 301 6.41 -20.50 12.93
N ASN A 302 6.44 -20.52 11.61
CA ASN A 302 7.65 -20.70 10.81
C ASN A 302 7.92 -19.49 9.89
N VAL A 303 7.34 -18.33 10.20
CA VAL A 303 7.60 -17.07 9.50
C VAL A 303 8.69 -16.29 10.24
N GLU A 304 9.91 -16.28 9.70
CA GLU A 304 11.13 -15.75 10.32
C GLU A 304 11.04 -14.26 10.69
N ILE A 305 10.24 -13.47 9.96
CA ILE A 305 10.05 -12.02 10.15
C ILE A 305 9.05 -11.69 11.28
N THR A 306 8.36 -12.70 11.85
CA THR A 306 7.48 -12.46 13.02
C THR A 306 8.27 -12.13 14.29
N ASN A 307 9.59 -12.32 14.27
CA ASN A 307 10.50 -12.01 15.37
C ASN A 307 10.53 -10.50 15.67
N TYR A 308 10.33 -10.18 16.94
CA TYR A 308 10.24 -8.83 17.50
C TYR A 308 11.42 -7.90 17.16
N SER A 309 12.53 -8.45 16.66
CA SER A 309 13.77 -7.74 16.36
C SER A 309 13.76 -6.92 15.06
N LEU A 310 12.85 -7.21 14.13
CA LEU A 310 12.60 -6.35 12.95
C LEU A 310 11.39 -5.42 13.19
N ARG A 311 10.73 -5.54 14.34
CA ARG A 311 9.64 -4.63 14.68
C ARG A 311 10.21 -3.28 15.07
N PHE A 312 9.51 -2.27 14.62
CA PHE A 312 9.69 -0.89 15.05
C PHE A 312 9.87 -0.82 16.59
N ALA A 313 11.03 -0.34 17.03
CA ALA A 313 11.32 -0.12 18.44
C ALA A 313 11.28 1.38 18.72
N GLU A 314 10.40 1.81 19.63
CA GLU A 314 10.20 3.24 19.89
C GLU A 314 11.47 3.88 20.50
N GLU A 315 12.25 3.10 21.26
CA GLU A 315 13.56 3.49 21.79
C GLU A 315 14.55 3.93 20.70
N ASN A 316 14.38 3.47 19.47
CA ASN A 316 15.23 3.87 18.34
C ASN A 316 14.81 5.21 17.73
N MET A 317 13.77 5.88 18.23
CA MET A 317 13.22 7.13 17.68
C MET A 317 13.71 8.40 18.39
N HIS A 318 14.76 8.26 19.19
CA HIS A 318 15.33 9.33 20.02
C HIS A 318 16.59 9.98 19.43
N GLN A 319 17.11 9.50 18.29
CA GLN A 319 18.24 10.15 17.60
C GLN A 319 17.76 11.41 16.85
N PRO A 320 18.65 12.34 16.48
CA PRO A 320 18.30 13.48 15.64
C PRO A 320 17.64 13.08 14.31
N LEU A 321 16.73 13.91 13.79
CA LEU A 321 15.97 13.59 12.57
C LEU A 321 16.86 13.26 11.36
N SER A 322 18.06 13.83 11.28
CA SER A 322 19.06 13.56 10.23
C SER A 322 19.62 12.13 10.22
N CYS A 323 19.38 11.34 11.26
CA CYS A 323 19.85 9.96 11.37
C CYS A 323 18.89 8.92 10.76
N TYR A 324 17.79 9.35 10.14
CA TYR A 324 16.73 8.47 9.65
C TYR A 324 16.54 8.59 8.14
N PHE A 325 16.30 7.46 7.48
CA PHE A 325 15.67 7.46 6.17
C PHE A 325 14.19 7.78 6.34
N ILE A 326 13.72 8.81 5.62
CA ILE A 326 12.34 9.29 5.68
C ILE A 326 11.65 8.94 4.36
N ASN A 327 10.60 8.12 4.45
CA ASN A 327 9.75 7.81 3.29
C ASN A 327 9.15 9.11 2.74
N SER A 328 9.45 9.42 1.48
CA SER A 328 9.23 10.73 0.87
C SER A 328 8.62 10.58 -0.52
N SER A 329 7.66 11.44 -0.83
CA SER A 329 6.94 11.48 -2.10
C SER A 329 7.24 12.77 -2.85
N HIS A 330 7.46 12.65 -4.17
CA HIS A 330 7.74 13.76 -5.08
C HIS A 330 6.50 14.04 -5.93
N ASN A 331 6.17 15.33 -6.13
CA ASN A 331 4.96 15.79 -6.82
C ASN A 331 3.71 15.01 -6.38
N SER A 332 3.45 15.04 -5.07
CA SER A 332 2.51 14.12 -4.40
C SER A 332 1.06 14.25 -4.86
N TYR A 333 0.73 15.35 -5.52
CA TYR A 333 -0.59 15.62 -6.08
C TYR A 333 -0.84 14.93 -7.41
N LEU A 334 0.20 14.48 -8.15
CA LEU A 334 0.03 13.98 -9.50
C LEU A 334 -0.45 12.53 -9.55
N ILE A 335 -1.47 12.31 -10.38
CA ILE A 335 -1.84 11.01 -10.95
C ILE A 335 -1.32 11.00 -12.40
N GLY A 336 -0.56 9.97 -12.76
CA GLY A 336 -0.04 9.80 -14.13
C GLY A 336 1.29 10.53 -14.41
N ALA A 337 1.45 11.02 -15.63
CA ALA A 337 2.70 11.62 -16.12
C ALA A 337 2.92 13.06 -15.62
N GLN A 338 4.18 13.51 -15.66
CA GLN A 338 4.60 14.88 -15.28
C GLN A 338 4.01 15.96 -16.19
N ILE A 339 3.71 15.64 -17.45
CA ILE A 339 3.16 16.56 -18.44
C ILE A 339 2.01 15.84 -19.13
N ARG A 340 0.85 16.49 -19.29
CA ARG A 340 -0.31 15.88 -19.94
C ARG A 340 -0.05 15.46 -21.39
N HIS A 341 0.82 16.17 -22.11
CA HIS A 341 1.22 15.82 -23.48
C HIS A 341 2.11 14.57 -23.58
N ALA A 342 2.68 14.07 -22.48
CA ALA A 342 3.37 12.77 -22.50
C ALA A 342 2.42 11.58 -22.80
N ARG A 343 1.10 11.82 -22.84
CA ARG A 343 0.08 10.86 -23.32
C ARG A 343 0.33 10.33 -24.73
N TYR A 344 1.04 11.05 -25.59
CA TYR A 344 1.45 10.53 -26.91
C TYR A 344 2.36 9.30 -26.82
N PHE A 345 3.08 9.14 -25.71
CA PHE A 345 3.92 7.96 -25.41
C PHE A 345 3.24 6.97 -24.46
N CYS A 346 2.10 7.33 -23.88
CA CYS A 346 1.38 6.55 -22.86
C CYS A 346 -0.12 6.56 -23.19
N ALA A 347 -0.51 5.76 -24.17
CA ALA A 347 -1.92 5.58 -24.51
C ALA A 347 -2.72 5.15 -23.26
N ASN A 348 -3.84 5.84 -23.00
CA ASN A 348 -4.83 5.58 -21.93
C ASN A 348 -4.49 6.02 -20.49
N GLN A 349 -3.54 6.94 -20.26
CA GLN A 349 -3.33 7.51 -18.91
C GLN A 349 -3.78 8.97 -18.79
N SER A 350 -4.77 9.24 -17.95
CA SER A 350 -5.13 10.61 -17.58
C SER A 350 -4.11 11.18 -16.58
N SER A 351 -3.41 12.25 -16.96
CA SER A 351 -2.59 13.03 -16.05
C SER A 351 -3.42 14.16 -15.42
N SER A 352 -3.50 14.21 -14.09
CA SER A 352 -4.25 15.21 -13.31
C SER A 352 -3.68 15.37 -11.90
N ALA A 353 -3.99 16.48 -11.23
CA ALA A 353 -3.76 16.60 -9.79
C ALA A 353 -4.98 16.02 -9.03
N ASP A 354 -4.74 15.37 -7.88
CA ASP A 354 -5.80 14.82 -7.04
C ASP A 354 -5.46 14.96 -5.54
N VAL A 355 -6.46 15.38 -4.77
CA VAL A 355 -6.41 15.51 -3.32
C VAL A 355 -6.28 14.14 -2.64
N GLU A 356 -6.93 13.11 -3.21
CA GLU A 356 -6.96 11.75 -2.67
C GLU A 356 -5.56 11.13 -2.59
N MET A 357 -4.65 11.51 -3.50
CA MET A 357 -3.26 11.06 -3.49
C MET A 357 -2.56 11.34 -2.15
N TYR A 358 -2.77 12.52 -1.56
CA TYR A 358 -2.18 12.84 -0.25
C TYR A 358 -2.67 11.90 0.85
N ARG A 359 -3.95 11.52 0.85
CA ARG A 359 -4.49 10.54 1.80
C ARG A 359 -3.81 9.20 1.62
N GLN A 360 -3.81 8.67 0.39
CA GLN A 360 -3.25 7.35 0.08
C GLN A 360 -1.75 7.28 0.39
N ILE A 361 -0.99 8.30 0.00
CA ILE A 361 0.46 8.43 0.29
C ILE A 361 0.71 8.43 1.80
N LEU A 362 -0.01 9.24 2.58
CA LEU A 362 0.15 9.30 4.03
C LEU A 362 -0.26 8.00 4.72
N LEU A 363 -1.34 7.36 4.27
CA LEU A 363 -1.82 6.06 4.79
C LEU A 363 -0.79 4.95 4.57
N SER A 364 -0.02 4.99 3.47
CA SER A 364 1.10 4.06 3.25
C SER A 364 2.29 4.24 4.20
N GLY A 365 2.30 5.33 4.98
CA GLY A 365 3.35 5.66 5.94
C GLY A 365 4.39 6.66 5.42
N CYS A 366 4.20 7.26 4.25
CA CYS A 366 5.02 8.36 3.76
C CYS A 366 4.97 9.55 4.73
N ARG A 367 6.13 10.17 5.01
CA ARG A 367 6.31 11.24 6.02
C ARG A 367 6.82 12.55 5.43
N CYS A 368 7.07 12.62 4.13
CA CYS A 368 7.39 13.87 3.42
C CYS A 368 6.58 13.94 2.13
N VAL A 369 5.75 14.97 1.99
CA VAL A 369 4.90 15.19 0.80
C VAL A 369 5.18 16.56 0.22
N GLU A 370 4.97 16.69 -1.08
CA GLU A 370 5.32 17.89 -1.86
C GLU A 370 4.08 18.61 -2.37
N LEU A 371 4.09 19.94 -2.25
CA LEU A 371 3.00 20.83 -2.64
C LEU A 371 3.55 21.95 -3.55
N ASP A 372 3.23 21.88 -4.84
CA ASP A 372 3.58 22.89 -5.84
C ASP A 372 2.48 23.95 -5.88
N CYS A 373 2.71 25.06 -5.19
CA CYS A 373 1.71 26.07 -4.88
C CYS A 373 1.76 27.22 -5.89
N TRP A 374 0.62 27.52 -6.52
CA TRP A 374 0.47 28.58 -7.51
C TRP A 374 -0.70 29.51 -7.14
N ASP A 375 -0.66 30.74 -7.65
CA ASP A 375 -1.79 31.66 -7.51
C ASP A 375 -3.02 31.08 -8.22
N GLY A 376 -4.14 31.01 -7.51
CA GLY A 376 -5.42 30.59 -8.06
C GLY A 376 -6.43 31.73 -8.19
N PRO A 377 -7.60 31.44 -8.80
CA PRO A 377 -8.69 32.41 -8.94
C PRO A 377 -9.25 32.82 -7.58
N ASP A 378 -9.91 33.99 -7.54
CA ASP A 378 -10.58 34.53 -6.36
C ASP A 378 -9.70 34.71 -5.11
N GLY A 379 -8.37 34.72 -5.28
CA GLY A 379 -7.41 34.85 -4.19
C GLY A 379 -7.16 33.55 -3.42
N GLU A 380 -7.70 32.42 -3.89
CA GLU A 380 -7.51 31.11 -3.27
C GLU A 380 -6.36 30.34 -3.95
N PRO A 381 -5.32 29.93 -3.20
CA PRO A 381 -4.17 29.23 -3.77
C PRO A 381 -4.53 27.83 -4.27
N ILE A 382 -3.82 27.39 -5.31
CA ILE A 382 -4.02 26.09 -5.97
C ILE A 382 -2.72 25.27 -5.97
N ILE A 383 -2.86 23.95 -6.17
CA ILE A 383 -1.76 23.03 -6.40
C ILE A 383 -1.86 22.44 -7.80
N THR A 384 -0.76 22.52 -8.55
CA THR A 384 -0.60 21.94 -9.89
C THR A 384 0.87 21.89 -10.29
N HIS A 385 1.20 21.12 -11.32
CA HIS A 385 2.52 21.16 -11.95
C HIS A 385 2.52 22.30 -12.96
N GLY A 386 3.26 23.36 -12.72
CA GLY A 386 3.11 24.61 -13.49
C GLY A 386 4.00 24.73 -14.73
N PRO A 387 3.83 25.82 -15.51
CA PRO A 387 2.58 26.59 -15.65
C PRO A 387 1.48 25.73 -16.29
N THR A 388 0.24 25.89 -15.83
CA THR A 388 -0.92 25.10 -16.28
C THR A 388 -1.13 25.20 -17.79
N GLU A 389 -0.74 26.32 -18.40
CA GLU A 389 -0.79 26.57 -19.84
C GLU A 389 0.12 25.61 -20.64
N ILE A 390 1.19 25.09 -20.02
CA ILE A 390 2.13 24.15 -20.63
C ILE A 390 1.78 22.71 -20.28
N THR A 391 1.54 22.47 -18.99
CA THR A 391 1.39 21.11 -18.47
C THR A 391 -0.02 20.57 -18.66
N LEU A 392 -1.01 21.46 -18.80
CA LEU A 392 -2.45 21.19 -18.92
C LEU A 392 -2.99 20.25 -17.82
N ILE A 393 -2.34 20.24 -16.65
CA ILE A 393 -2.74 19.49 -15.46
C ILE A 393 -3.84 20.29 -14.75
N GLN A 394 -5.01 19.67 -14.58
CA GLN A 394 -6.11 20.29 -13.85
C GLN A 394 -5.68 20.50 -12.39
N PRO A 395 -5.74 21.75 -11.86
CA PRO A 395 -5.35 22.04 -10.48
C PRO A 395 -6.37 21.54 -9.46
N VAL A 396 -5.91 21.39 -8.22
CA VAL A 396 -6.73 21.19 -7.02
C VAL A 396 -6.57 22.36 -6.05
N LEU A 397 -7.57 22.61 -5.20
CA LEU A 397 -7.48 23.67 -4.19
C LEU A 397 -6.45 23.31 -3.12
N PHE A 398 -5.59 24.28 -2.77
CA PHE A 398 -4.61 24.11 -1.70
C PHE A 398 -5.27 23.79 -0.35
N LYS A 399 -6.43 24.41 -0.08
CA LYS A 399 -7.20 24.16 1.13
C LYS A 399 -7.67 22.71 1.25
N ASP A 400 -8.18 22.12 0.16
CA ASP A 400 -8.65 20.73 0.17
C ASP A 400 -7.52 19.74 0.41
N VAL A 401 -6.33 20.03 -0.15
CA VAL A 401 -5.10 19.26 0.13
C VAL A 401 -4.69 19.37 1.59
N CYS A 402 -4.72 20.56 2.19
CA CYS A 402 -4.40 20.73 3.62
C CYS A 402 -5.38 19.97 4.51
N ASP A 403 -6.68 20.03 4.22
CA ASP A 403 -7.70 19.31 4.98
C ASP A 403 -7.54 17.77 4.85
N ALA A 404 -7.17 17.28 3.66
CA ALA A 404 -6.85 15.87 3.43
C ALA A 404 -5.60 15.40 4.20
N ILE A 405 -4.55 16.23 4.21
CA ILE A 405 -3.33 15.96 4.99
C ILE A 405 -3.69 15.92 6.49
N ALA A 406 -4.46 16.88 6.99
CA ALA A 406 -4.87 16.94 8.40
C ALA A 406 -5.62 15.68 8.84
N GLU A 407 -6.48 15.16 7.95
CA GLU A 407 -7.24 13.92 8.17
C GLU A 407 -6.35 12.68 8.25
N SER A 408 -5.41 12.52 7.31
CA SER A 408 -4.69 11.25 7.11
C SER A 408 -3.30 11.21 7.74
N ALA A 409 -2.67 12.36 8.05
CA ALA A 409 -1.27 12.48 8.43
C ALA A 409 -0.85 11.48 9.51
N PHE A 410 -1.70 11.25 10.53
CA PHE A 410 -1.34 10.45 11.68
C PHE A 410 -2.17 9.18 11.88
N LYS A 411 -2.96 8.74 10.87
CA LYS A 411 -3.78 7.52 10.97
C LYS A 411 -2.94 6.25 11.06
N THR A 412 -1.80 6.20 10.37
CA THR A 412 -0.96 4.99 10.30
C THR A 412 0.40 5.15 10.95
N SER A 413 0.84 6.38 11.25
CA SER A 413 2.10 6.64 11.95
C SER A 413 1.98 7.91 12.79
N VAL A 414 2.50 7.90 14.01
CA VAL A 414 2.47 9.05 14.93
C VAL A 414 3.63 10.03 14.71
N TYR A 415 4.61 9.66 13.88
CA TYR A 415 5.84 10.42 13.64
C TYR A 415 5.60 11.60 12.70
N PRO A 416 6.46 12.64 12.76
CA PRO A 416 6.23 13.91 12.06
C PRO A 416 6.02 13.76 10.56
N VAL A 417 5.24 14.69 10.00
CA VAL A 417 5.05 14.85 8.56
C VAL A 417 5.70 16.16 8.12
N CYS A 418 6.53 16.13 7.08
CA CYS A 418 7.14 17.29 6.46
C CYS A 418 6.40 17.65 5.17
N LEU A 419 6.04 18.92 5.01
CA LEU A 419 5.46 19.47 3.78
C LEU A 419 6.56 20.23 3.04
N SER A 420 7.02 19.69 1.91
CA SER A 420 7.94 20.35 1.00
C SER A 420 7.16 21.33 0.12
N ILE A 421 7.31 22.62 0.35
CA ILE A 421 6.57 23.66 -0.36
C ILE A 421 7.43 24.22 -1.49
N GLU A 422 6.99 23.98 -2.73
CA GLU A 422 7.44 24.73 -3.89
C GLU A 422 6.49 25.92 -4.11
N ASN A 423 6.96 27.13 -3.85
CA ASN A 423 6.08 28.30 -3.72
C ASN A 423 6.25 29.28 -4.89
N HIS A 424 5.18 29.43 -5.67
CA HIS A 424 5.06 30.39 -6.78
C HIS A 424 3.93 31.43 -6.56
N CYS A 425 3.33 31.46 -5.37
CA CYS A 425 2.23 32.37 -5.04
C CYS A 425 2.71 33.81 -4.83
N SER A 426 1.85 34.78 -5.13
CA SER A 426 1.98 36.19 -4.76
C SER A 426 1.99 36.37 -3.23
N PRO A 427 2.52 37.49 -2.70
CA PRO A 427 2.51 37.75 -1.25
C PRO A 427 1.13 37.70 -0.60
N ALA A 428 0.07 38.10 -1.33
CA ALA A 428 -1.30 38.04 -0.83
C ALA A 428 -1.78 36.60 -0.65
N GLN A 429 -1.56 35.74 -1.66
CA GLN A 429 -1.92 34.33 -1.55
C GLN A 429 -0.96 33.53 -0.65
N GLN A 430 0.29 33.95 -0.47
CA GLN A 430 1.16 33.39 0.57
C GLN A 430 0.62 33.64 1.98
N ALA A 431 0.05 34.83 2.24
CA ALA A 431 -0.64 35.10 3.49
C ALA A 431 -1.87 34.19 3.65
N ARG A 432 -2.64 34.01 2.56
CA ARG A 432 -3.77 33.07 2.55
C ARG A 432 -3.36 31.62 2.79
N MET A 433 -2.26 31.14 2.22
CA MET A 433 -1.70 29.82 2.50
C MET A 433 -1.35 29.65 3.97
N ALA A 434 -0.75 30.68 4.60
CA ALA A 434 -0.42 30.64 6.02
C ALA A 434 -1.67 30.57 6.91
N GLU A 435 -2.73 31.30 6.57
CA GLU A 435 -4.04 31.20 7.23
C GLU A 435 -4.59 29.78 7.12
N ILE A 436 -4.64 29.22 5.90
CA ILE A 436 -5.13 27.86 5.64
C ILE A 436 -4.34 26.83 6.44
N PHE A 437 -3.01 26.95 6.52
CA PHE A 437 -2.21 26.04 7.36
C PHE A 437 -2.62 26.09 8.83
N VAL A 438 -2.87 27.28 9.37
CA VAL A 438 -3.33 27.43 10.77
C VAL A 438 -4.75 26.87 10.94
N GLU A 439 -5.66 27.15 10.00
CA GLU A 439 -7.04 26.67 10.01
C GLU A 439 -7.12 25.13 9.93
N SER A 440 -6.42 24.53 8.97
CA SER A 440 -6.50 23.08 8.70
C SER A 440 -5.72 22.24 9.70
N PHE A 441 -4.53 22.69 10.13
CA PHE A 441 -3.66 21.88 11.00
C PHE A 441 -3.77 22.20 12.48
N GLY A 442 -4.18 23.41 12.87
CA GLY A 442 -4.30 23.81 14.27
C GLY A 442 -3.05 23.48 15.09
N ASP A 443 -3.22 22.67 16.15
CA ASP A 443 -2.14 22.25 17.05
C ASP A 443 -1.15 21.24 16.46
N LEU A 444 -1.50 20.61 15.33
CA LEU A 444 -0.58 19.72 14.61
C LEU A 444 0.55 20.53 13.96
N LEU A 445 0.32 21.80 13.59
CA LEU A 445 1.35 22.63 12.98
C LEU A 445 2.44 23.02 13.99
N LEU A 446 3.69 22.73 13.67
CA LEU A 446 4.83 23.23 14.44
C LEU A 446 5.16 24.66 14.00
N LYS A 447 4.62 25.65 14.71
CA LYS A 447 4.79 27.09 14.43
C LYS A 447 6.12 27.63 14.95
N ASP A 448 6.46 27.27 16.18
CA ASP A 448 7.64 27.74 16.89
C ASP A 448 8.65 26.61 17.12
N PRO A 449 9.95 26.91 17.25
CA PRO A 449 10.94 25.94 17.68
C PRO A 449 10.57 25.31 19.02
N LEU A 450 10.98 24.06 19.24
CA LEU A 450 10.83 23.45 20.56
C LEU A 450 11.71 24.21 21.56
N SER A 451 11.17 24.47 22.76
CA SER A 451 11.86 25.27 23.79
C SER A 451 13.22 24.70 24.20
N ASP A 452 13.38 23.39 24.11
CA ASP A 452 14.60 22.64 24.46
C ASP A 452 15.50 22.34 23.25
N VAL A 453 15.10 22.75 22.03
CA VAL A 453 15.88 22.60 20.79
C VAL A 453 15.85 23.93 20.02
N PRO A 454 16.59 24.95 20.48
CA PRO A 454 16.60 26.26 19.84
C PRO A 454 17.28 26.18 18.47
N LEU A 455 16.91 27.08 17.55
CA LEU A 455 17.49 27.17 16.21
C LEU A 455 18.84 27.90 16.24
N LEU A 456 19.84 27.28 16.88
CA LEU A 456 21.22 27.78 16.97
C LEU A 456 22.17 26.85 16.20
N ALA A 457 23.34 27.37 15.84
CA ALA A 457 24.41 26.56 15.25
C ALA A 457 24.81 25.42 16.20
N ASP A 458 25.18 24.28 15.63
CA ASP A 458 25.62 23.06 16.34
C ASP A 458 24.58 22.42 17.28
N VAL A 459 23.35 22.95 17.33
CA VAL A 459 22.23 22.28 17.99
C VAL A 459 21.63 21.25 17.02
N PRO A 460 21.61 19.95 17.34
CA PRO A 460 21.08 18.93 16.45
C PRO A 460 19.57 19.05 16.29
N LEU A 461 19.04 18.57 15.16
CA LEU A 461 17.61 18.49 14.92
C LEU A 461 16.90 17.67 16.02
N PRO A 462 15.65 18.03 16.38
CA PRO A 462 14.87 17.23 17.32
C PRO A 462 14.61 15.84 16.78
N SER A 463 14.43 14.87 17.68
CA SER A 463 14.16 13.49 17.29
C SER A 463 12.73 13.30 16.76
N PRO A 464 12.47 12.25 15.94
CA PRO A 464 11.12 11.89 15.54
C PRO A 464 10.16 11.73 16.72
N TYR A 465 10.63 11.18 17.85
CA TYR A 465 9.84 11.03 19.07
C TYR A 465 9.36 12.36 19.65
N LYS A 466 10.23 13.39 19.70
CA LYS A 466 9.88 14.73 20.20
C LYS A 466 8.89 15.45 19.28
N LEU A 467 8.95 15.15 17.98
CA LEU A 467 8.10 15.73 16.94
C LEU A 467 6.82 14.92 16.65
N ARG A 468 6.43 13.97 17.51
CA ARG A 468 5.22 13.16 17.28
C ARG A 468 3.99 14.06 17.12
N ARG A 469 3.16 13.70 16.13
CA ARG A 469 1.94 14.41 15.73
C ARG A 469 2.18 15.88 15.37
N LYS A 470 3.36 16.20 14.84
CA LYS A 470 3.68 17.52 14.30
C LYS A 470 3.83 17.52 12.77
N ILE A 471 3.32 18.58 12.16
CA ILE A 471 3.47 18.90 10.74
C ILE A 471 4.51 20.02 10.64
N LEU A 472 5.57 19.78 9.88
CA LEU A 472 6.65 20.72 9.63
C LEU A 472 6.54 21.29 8.22
N ILE A 473 6.83 22.57 8.06
CA ILE A 473 6.86 23.24 6.76
C ILE A 473 8.32 23.41 6.33
N LYS A 474 8.69 22.77 5.21
CA LYS A 474 9.97 22.98 4.52
C LYS A 474 9.72 23.97 3.39
N GLY A 475 10.25 25.18 3.53
CA GLY A 475 10.15 26.24 2.53
C GLY A 475 11.21 27.33 2.75
N ARG A 476 11.26 28.32 1.86
CA ARG A 476 12.19 29.45 1.98
C ARG A 476 11.81 30.34 3.17
N LYS A 477 12.73 30.53 4.10
CA LYS A 477 12.60 31.48 5.21
C LYS A 477 13.36 32.76 4.89
N LYS A 478 12.70 33.92 4.94
CA LYS A 478 13.41 35.21 4.95
C LYS A 478 14.12 35.35 6.29
N ILE A 479 15.46 35.40 6.28
CA ILE A 479 16.23 35.73 7.47
C ILE A 479 16.02 37.23 7.72
N ALA A 480 15.38 37.57 8.83
CA ALA A 480 15.29 38.96 9.26
C ALA A 480 16.72 39.46 9.49
N SER A 481 17.11 40.52 8.77
CA SER A 481 18.42 41.14 8.89
C SER A 481 18.52 41.93 10.20
N ASN A 482 18.61 41.22 11.34
CA ASN A 482 19.16 41.83 12.54
C ASN A 482 20.66 42.03 12.28
N ARG A 483 21.05 43.30 12.16
CA ARG A 483 22.40 43.76 11.75
C ARG A 483 23.55 43.37 12.69
N ASP A 484 23.31 42.63 13.76
CA ASP A 484 24.33 42.27 14.75
C ASP A 484 24.77 40.80 14.75
N GLU A 485 24.03 39.87 14.13
CA GLU A 485 24.44 38.44 14.03
C GLU A 485 25.05 38.06 12.67
N ALA A 486 25.02 38.97 11.70
CA ALA A 486 25.50 38.74 10.33
C ALA A 486 27.01 38.54 10.19
N LYS A 487 27.80 38.73 11.26
CA LYS A 487 29.27 38.54 11.22
C LYS A 487 29.73 37.10 11.45
N VAL A 488 28.91 36.25 12.08
CA VAL A 488 29.31 34.85 12.34
C VAL A 488 28.96 33.95 11.14
N SER A 489 27.83 34.19 10.46
CA SER A 489 27.40 33.39 9.30
C SER A 489 28.21 33.65 8.02
N SER A 490 28.77 34.85 7.85
CA SER A 490 29.59 35.18 6.67
C SER A 490 30.97 34.52 6.64
N GLN A 491 31.42 33.95 7.76
CA GLN A 491 32.71 33.26 7.86
C GLN A 491 32.56 31.75 7.60
N TYR A 492 31.54 31.10 8.18
CA TYR A 492 31.23 29.68 7.91
C TYR A 492 30.78 29.38 6.47
N SER A 493 30.13 30.34 5.80
CA SER A 493 29.75 30.20 4.39
C SER A 493 30.95 30.24 3.43
N LYS A 494 32.09 30.77 3.88
CA LYS A 494 33.35 30.75 3.13
C LYS A 494 34.20 29.52 3.45
N ASP A 495 34.18 29.05 4.71
CA ASP A 495 34.97 27.89 5.13
C ASP A 495 34.41 26.54 4.62
N LEU A 496 33.10 26.42 4.37
CA LEU A 496 32.51 25.25 3.70
C LEU A 496 32.81 25.18 2.19
N ASN A 497 33.21 26.30 1.58
CA ASN A 497 33.64 26.37 0.18
C ASN A 497 35.17 26.28 0.02
N SER A 498 35.93 26.22 1.12
CA SER A 498 37.40 26.10 1.09
C SER A 498 37.93 24.80 1.69
N PHE A 499 37.07 23.84 2.00
CA PHE A 499 37.53 22.51 2.40
C PHE A 499 37.99 21.76 1.14
N ASP A 500 39.29 21.84 0.89
CA ASP A 500 39.95 21.22 -0.25
C ASP A 500 40.06 19.70 -0.06
N LEU A 501 39.14 18.99 -0.71
CA LEU A 501 39.08 17.52 -0.78
C LEU A 501 40.29 16.88 -1.50
N SER A 502 41.22 17.67 -2.06
CA SER A 502 42.43 17.16 -2.71
C SER A 502 43.43 16.50 -1.74
N SER A 503 43.34 16.79 -0.45
CA SER A 503 44.30 16.33 0.58
C SER A 503 43.97 14.97 1.21
N LEU A 504 42.86 14.35 0.84
CA LEU A 504 42.47 12.99 1.30
C LEU A 504 42.75 11.89 0.25
N GLU A 505 43.17 12.26 -0.97
CA GLU A 505 43.45 11.29 -2.04
C GLU A 505 44.88 10.72 -2.00
N GLU A 506 45.82 11.36 -1.28
CA GLU A 506 47.19 10.84 -1.16
C GLU A 506 47.36 9.70 -0.12
N GLU A 507 46.41 9.45 0.78
CA GLU A 507 46.54 8.39 1.80
C GLU A 507 45.89 7.04 1.44
N ILE A 508 45.19 6.92 0.30
CA ILE A 508 44.50 5.65 -0.07
C ILE A 508 45.26 4.84 -1.13
N THR A 509 46.36 5.34 -1.71
CA THR A 509 47.07 4.67 -2.83
C THR A 509 48.28 3.82 -2.45
N THR A 510 48.42 3.38 -1.19
CA THR A 510 49.44 2.38 -0.82
C THR A 510 48.87 1.10 -0.19
N SER A 511 47.97 0.42 -0.90
CA SER A 511 47.96 -1.06 -0.89
C SER A 511 47.05 -1.65 -1.98
N GLY A 512 47.63 -2.43 -2.90
CA GLY A 512 46.95 -3.61 -3.44
C GLY A 512 46.47 -3.59 -4.89
N GLU A 513 47.43 -3.72 -5.81
CA GLU A 513 47.43 -4.40 -7.12
C GLU A 513 46.13 -4.90 -7.81
N ARG A 514 46.03 -4.47 -9.09
CA ARG A 514 45.69 -5.20 -10.34
C ARG A 514 44.28 -5.78 -10.54
N SER A 515 43.52 -5.17 -11.48
CA SER A 515 43.29 -5.74 -12.83
C SER A 515 42.50 -4.76 -13.71
N THR A 516 42.83 -4.77 -15.00
CA THR A 516 42.39 -3.91 -16.11
C THR A 516 40.94 -4.15 -16.55
N ASP A 517 40.17 -3.09 -16.77
CA ASP A 517 39.63 -2.68 -18.09
C ASP A 517 38.65 -1.50 -17.93
N ASN A 518 38.79 -0.54 -18.83
CA ASN A 518 38.09 0.75 -18.86
C ASN A 518 36.63 0.61 -19.31
N GLU A 519 35.71 1.25 -18.59
CA GLU A 519 34.60 2.03 -19.15
C GLU A 519 34.19 3.11 -18.12
N GLU A 520 34.45 4.38 -18.46
CA GLU A 520 34.20 5.57 -17.63
C GLU A 520 32.69 5.83 -17.47
N ILE A 521 32.19 5.75 -16.23
CA ILE A 521 30.88 6.29 -15.85
C ILE A 521 31.10 7.69 -15.25
N VAL A 522 30.81 8.72 -16.05
CA VAL A 522 30.85 10.12 -15.62
C VAL A 522 29.65 10.43 -14.74
N TYR A 523 29.85 10.54 -13.42
CA TYR A 523 28.87 11.13 -12.50
C TYR A 523 28.85 12.66 -12.67
N ARG A 524 27.90 13.19 -13.45
CA ARG A 524 27.57 14.63 -13.43
C ARG A 524 26.62 14.92 -12.28
N ASN A 525 27.12 15.58 -11.24
CA ASN A 525 26.29 16.27 -10.25
C ASN A 525 25.72 17.55 -10.89
N THR A 526 24.45 17.54 -11.27
CA THR A 526 23.76 18.70 -11.82
C THR A 526 23.33 19.64 -10.69
N ILE A 527 24.04 20.74 -10.52
CA ILE A 527 23.61 21.86 -9.67
C ILE A 527 22.57 22.65 -10.48
N ASN A 528 21.34 22.75 -9.98
CA ASN A 528 20.26 23.52 -10.61
C ASN A 528 20.55 25.03 -10.49
N THR A 529 21.20 25.60 -11.51
CA THR A 529 21.32 27.06 -11.67
C THR A 529 20.06 27.64 -12.32
N PRO A 530 19.76 28.94 -12.15
CA PRO A 530 18.62 29.61 -12.81
C PRO A 530 18.59 29.43 -14.32
N GLU A 531 19.77 29.37 -14.96
CA GLU A 531 19.91 29.12 -16.41
C GLU A 531 19.54 27.70 -16.84
N ILE A 532 19.74 26.69 -15.97
CA ILE A 532 19.33 25.30 -16.23
C ILE A 532 17.83 25.15 -16.07
N LEU A 533 17.24 25.80 -15.05
CA LEU A 533 15.78 25.88 -14.90
C LEU A 533 15.14 26.58 -16.11
N GLU A 534 15.68 27.72 -16.55
CA GLU A 534 15.19 28.45 -17.71
C GLU A 534 15.33 27.64 -19.01
N ARG A 535 16.44 26.90 -19.18
CA ARG A 535 16.61 25.96 -20.30
C ARG A 535 15.62 24.81 -20.28
N ASN A 536 15.37 24.22 -19.11
CA ASN A 536 14.40 23.14 -18.97
C ASN A 536 12.97 23.64 -19.25
N SER A 537 12.61 24.82 -18.74
CA SER A 537 11.34 25.49 -19.06
C SER A 537 11.21 25.76 -20.56
N LYS A 538 12.28 26.21 -21.21
CA LYS A 538 12.28 26.49 -22.66
C LYS A 538 12.14 25.23 -23.50
N ALA A 539 12.81 24.13 -23.12
CA ALA A 539 12.66 22.84 -23.77
C ALA A 539 11.24 22.25 -23.61
N LEU A 540 10.63 22.43 -22.44
CA LEU A 540 9.23 22.10 -22.18
C LEU A 540 8.26 22.91 -23.06
N TYR A 541 8.51 24.22 -23.21
CA TYR A 541 7.76 25.08 -24.12
C TYR A 541 7.90 24.65 -25.58
N GLU A 542 9.10 24.28 -26.02
CA GLU A 542 9.35 23.80 -27.39
C GLU A 542 8.59 22.50 -27.66
N MET A 543 8.67 21.53 -26.75
CA MET A 543 7.93 20.26 -26.82
C MET A 543 6.41 20.48 -26.86
N ALA A 544 5.87 21.40 -26.05
CA ALA A 544 4.45 21.74 -26.06
C ALA A 544 4.02 22.45 -27.36
N SER A 545 4.88 23.33 -27.90
CA SER A 545 4.59 24.05 -29.14
C SER A 545 4.55 23.14 -30.37
N ILE A 546 5.41 22.12 -30.42
CA ILE A 546 5.43 21.09 -31.48
C ILE A 546 4.13 20.26 -31.42
N ALA A 547 3.69 19.87 -30.22
CA ALA A 547 2.45 19.11 -30.04
C ALA A 547 1.21 19.90 -30.51
N ILE A 548 1.15 21.21 -30.25
CA ILE A 548 0.04 22.09 -30.68
C ILE A 548 0.01 22.26 -32.21
N THR A 549 1.19 22.30 -32.86
CA THR A 549 1.26 22.44 -34.33
C THR A 549 0.80 21.17 -35.04
N GLU A 550 1.12 19.99 -34.54
CA GLU A 550 0.63 18.71 -35.08
C GLU A 550 -0.90 18.55 -34.93
N GLU A 551 -1.51 19.12 -33.89
CA GLU A 551 -2.96 19.10 -33.67
C GLU A 551 -3.70 19.96 -34.72
N SER A 552 -3.13 21.10 -35.10
CA SER A 552 -3.69 21.98 -36.16
C SER A 552 -3.62 21.36 -37.55
N MET A 553 -2.64 20.48 -37.80
CA MET A 553 -2.51 19.76 -39.08
C MET A 553 -3.45 18.55 -39.18
N ASN A 554 -3.85 17.95 -38.05
CA ASN A 554 -4.74 16.79 -38.01
C ASN A 554 -6.24 17.16 -37.91
N ALA A 555 -6.57 18.40 -37.57
CA ALA A 555 -7.97 18.87 -37.45
C ALA A 555 -8.62 19.22 -38.80
N ASP A 556 -7.84 19.37 -39.87
CA ASP A 556 -8.32 19.77 -41.21
C ASP A 556 -8.84 18.60 -42.08
N GLU A 557 -8.75 17.35 -41.60
CA GLU A 557 -9.39 16.20 -42.27
C GLU A 557 -10.70 15.82 -41.58
N SER A 558 -11.79 16.55 -41.87
CA SER A 558 -13.13 16.01 -41.63
C SER A 558 -14.15 16.34 -42.72
N THR A 559 -14.92 15.30 -43.07
CA THR A 559 -16.30 15.22 -43.60
C THR A 559 -16.46 14.44 -44.94
N PRO A 560 -17.66 13.86 -45.27
CA PRO A 560 -18.28 12.70 -44.61
C PRO A 560 -18.91 11.67 -45.60
N ASN A 561 -19.13 10.40 -45.20
CA ASN A 561 -20.35 9.57 -45.46
C ASN A 561 -20.14 8.05 -45.23
N ASP A 562 -21.18 7.45 -44.63
CA ASP A 562 -21.49 6.06 -44.22
C ASP A 562 -21.54 5.01 -45.37
N PRO A 563 -21.87 3.70 -45.16
CA PRO A 563 -21.41 2.68 -44.21
C PRO A 563 -21.00 1.32 -44.90
N ALA A 564 -20.54 0.35 -44.08
CA ALA A 564 -20.76 -1.10 -44.20
C ALA A 564 -19.63 -2.06 -44.72
N ILE A 565 -19.35 -3.08 -43.87
CA ILE A 565 -19.12 -4.52 -44.14
C ILE A 565 -17.69 -5.10 -44.29
N SER A 566 -17.36 -5.92 -43.27
CA SER A 566 -16.68 -7.25 -43.19
C SER A 566 -15.20 -7.50 -43.56
N PHE A 567 -14.49 -8.04 -42.54
CA PHE A 567 -13.58 -9.22 -42.50
C PHE A 567 -12.58 -9.45 -43.66
N ASN A 568 -11.26 -9.51 -43.39
CA ASN A 568 -10.54 -10.70 -42.89
C ASN A 568 -9.01 -10.50 -42.79
N ASP A 569 -8.43 -11.19 -41.81
CA ASP A 569 -7.09 -11.82 -41.68
C ASP A 569 -5.74 -11.09 -41.90
N ASP A 570 -4.93 -11.25 -40.84
CA ASP A 570 -3.49 -11.54 -40.79
C ASP A 570 -2.48 -10.69 -41.58
N GLN A 571 -1.70 -9.87 -40.86
CA GLN A 571 -0.23 -10.00 -40.86
C GLN A 571 0.46 -9.19 -39.75
N LYS A 572 1.33 -9.88 -39.01
CA LYS A 572 2.34 -9.37 -38.08
C LYS A 572 3.15 -8.20 -38.67
N ARG A 573 3.31 -7.09 -37.92
CA ARG A 573 4.59 -6.36 -37.82
C ARG A 573 4.75 -5.70 -36.45
N VAL A 574 5.74 -6.19 -35.71
CA VAL A 574 6.41 -5.55 -34.57
C VAL A 574 7.30 -4.44 -35.14
N PHE A 575 7.27 -3.25 -34.58
CA PHE A 575 8.29 -2.23 -34.83
C PHE A 575 9.06 -1.95 -33.53
N LEU A 576 10.31 -2.41 -33.53
CA LEU A 576 11.40 -1.86 -32.71
C LEU A 576 11.84 -0.56 -33.39
N ILE A 577 11.92 0.54 -32.65
CA ILE A 577 12.68 1.71 -33.07
C ILE A 577 13.88 1.81 -32.14
N ASP A 578 15.01 1.41 -32.71
CA ASP A 578 16.33 1.55 -32.14
C ASP A 578 16.80 3.00 -32.29
N ALA A 579 17.54 3.48 -31.30
CA ALA A 579 18.09 4.81 -31.25
C ALA A 579 19.28 4.98 -32.20
N ASN A 580 19.51 6.23 -32.62
CA ASN A 580 20.69 6.75 -33.33
C ASN A 580 20.86 6.37 -34.81
N THR A 581 20.61 7.35 -35.69
CA THR A 581 21.60 7.72 -36.70
C THR A 581 21.44 9.19 -37.08
N SER A 582 22.52 9.94 -36.87
CA SER A 582 22.72 11.25 -37.47
C SER A 582 22.97 11.10 -38.96
N THR A 583 22.28 11.89 -39.79
CA THR A 583 22.83 12.34 -41.07
C THR A 583 22.18 13.67 -41.44
N THR A 584 23.04 14.68 -41.51
CA THR A 584 22.92 15.91 -42.30
C THR A 584 22.35 15.67 -43.69
N VAL A 585 21.56 16.60 -44.21
CA VAL A 585 21.65 17.21 -45.56
C VAL A 585 20.67 18.40 -45.64
N ASP A 586 21.19 19.52 -46.17
CA ASP A 586 20.54 20.77 -46.58
C ASP A 586 19.25 20.52 -47.40
N ILE A 587 18.16 21.32 -47.34
CA ILE A 587 17.95 22.77 -47.48
C ILE A 587 16.69 23.16 -46.70
#